data_AF-A0A1I3KCY4-F1
#
_entry.id   AF-A0A1I3KCY4-F1
#
_cell.length_a   1.000
_cell.length_b   1.000
_cell.length_c   1.000
_cell.angle_alpha   90.00
_cell.angle_beta   90.00
_cell.angle_gamma   90.00
#
_symmetry.space_group_name_H-M   'P 1'
#
loop_
_entity.id
_entity.type
_entity.pdbx_description
1 polymer ?
#
loop_
_entity_poly.entity_id
_entity_poly.type
_entity_poly.pdbx_seq_one_letter_code
_entity_poly.pdbx_strand_id
1 'polypeptide(L)'
;MLTAKQLLALVAVVATLSGCATKKDFYATGGSRADGSVDMAHDFAQFEKPVIDIAQAQSIAKSKCRVWGYSDAEAFGGKQLKCHQSNGYGTCIAGQVIYKYQCLGDLGAAPQFQPSAAPLSATPAAAGSMGKGEWQQNQLNELNQTTGLTYEEYQKRYKAIMGQ
;
A
#
# COMPACT_ATOMS: atom_id res chain seq x y z
N MET A 1 -15.59 -33.40 -50.85
CA MET A 1 -16.71 -33.10 -49.93
C MET A 1 -16.48 -33.93 -48.68
N LEU A 2 -16.18 -33.33 -47.53
CA LEU A 2 -16.06 -34.09 -46.28
C LEU A 2 -17.43 -34.67 -45.92
N THR A 3 -17.49 -35.96 -45.59
CA THR A 3 -18.73 -36.61 -45.19
C THR A 3 -19.16 -36.18 -43.79
N ALA A 4 -20.46 -36.17 -43.49
CA ALA A 4 -20.99 -35.78 -42.17
C ALA A 4 -20.34 -36.58 -41.01
N LYS A 5 -19.97 -37.85 -41.26
CA LYS A 5 -19.29 -38.73 -40.31
C LYS A 5 -17.84 -38.28 -40.04
N GLN A 6 -17.14 -37.76 -41.05
CA GLN A 6 -15.81 -37.17 -40.87
C GLN A 6 -15.87 -35.81 -40.16
N LEU A 7 -16.88 -35.00 -40.43
CA LEU A 7 -17.13 -33.76 -39.67
C LEU A 7 -17.39 -34.03 -38.18
N LEU A 8 -18.21 -35.03 -37.85
CA LEU A 8 -18.49 -35.40 -36.45
C LEU A 8 -17.24 -35.89 -35.70
N ALA A 9 -16.41 -36.70 -36.34
CA ALA A 9 -15.17 -37.19 -35.75
C ALA A 9 -14.17 -36.03 -35.51
N LEU A 10 -14.11 -35.06 -36.42
CA LEU A 10 -13.21 -33.90 -36.30
C LEU A 10 -13.63 -32.97 -35.16
N VAL A 11 -14.94 -32.73 -34.99
CA VAL A 11 -15.48 -31.95 -33.87
C VAL A 11 -15.22 -32.63 -32.52
N ALA A 12 -15.37 -33.96 -32.45
CA ALA A 12 -15.10 -34.71 -31.22
C ALA A 12 -13.61 -34.63 -30.79
N VAL A 13 -12.68 -34.68 -31.74
CA VAL A 13 -11.24 -34.52 -31.46
C VAL A 13 -10.91 -33.10 -31.00
N VAL A 14 -11.52 -32.08 -31.62
CA VAL A 14 -11.31 -30.67 -31.23
C VAL A 14 -11.85 -30.36 -29.83
N ALA A 15 -12.95 -30.99 -29.43
CA ALA A 15 -13.54 -30.80 -28.10
C ALA A 15 -12.65 -31.30 -26.96
N THR A 16 -11.79 -32.30 -27.20
CA THR A 16 -10.87 -32.84 -26.18
C THR A 16 -9.60 -31.99 -25.94
N LEU A 17 -9.36 -30.96 -26.76
CA LEU A 17 -8.18 -30.08 -26.65
C LEU A 17 -8.39 -28.87 -25.73
N SER A 18 -9.42 -28.87 -24.87
CA SER A 18 -9.62 -27.81 -23.88
C SER A 18 -8.51 -27.86 -22.82
N GLY A 19 -7.57 -26.91 -22.86
CA GLY A 19 -6.57 -26.75 -21.81
C GLY A 19 -7.21 -26.33 -20.47
N CYS A 20 -6.73 -26.89 -19.36
CA CYS A 20 -7.20 -26.52 -18.03
C CYS A 20 -6.77 -25.07 -17.71
N ALA A 21 -7.76 -24.17 -17.61
CA ALA A 21 -7.55 -22.85 -17.06
C ALA A 21 -7.48 -22.97 -15.53
N THR A 22 -6.32 -22.69 -14.96
CA THR A 22 -6.08 -22.80 -13.52
C THR A 22 -5.71 -21.44 -12.97
N LYS A 23 -6.34 -21.03 -11.87
CA LYS A 23 -5.96 -19.78 -11.18
C LYS A 23 -4.64 -20.02 -10.46
N LYS A 24 -3.67 -19.15 -10.71
CA LYS A 24 -2.36 -19.20 -10.05
C LYS A 24 -2.19 -17.91 -9.27
N ASP A 25 -2.02 -18.06 -7.97
CA ASP A 25 -1.70 -16.95 -7.09
C ASP A 25 -0.24 -16.56 -7.22
N PHE A 26 0.01 -15.26 -7.11
CA PHE A 26 1.36 -14.74 -6.99
C PHE A 26 1.89 -14.89 -5.58
N TYR A 27 3.20 -15.14 -5.49
CA TYR A 27 3.91 -15.16 -4.21
C TYR A 27 5.27 -14.46 -4.33
N ALA A 28 5.75 -13.91 -3.21
CA ALA A 28 7.05 -13.27 -3.17
C ALA A 28 8.14 -14.33 -3.08
N THR A 29 9.03 -14.41 -4.08
CA THR A 29 10.15 -15.35 -4.11
C THR A 29 11.43 -14.76 -3.52
N GLY A 30 11.50 -13.43 -3.44
CA GLY A 30 12.68 -12.74 -2.94
C GLY A 30 12.52 -11.23 -2.98
N GLY A 31 13.60 -10.54 -2.67
CA GLY A 31 13.70 -9.09 -2.70
C GLY A 31 14.87 -8.60 -1.87
N SER A 32 15.30 -7.37 -2.13
CA SER A 32 16.37 -6.70 -1.42
C SER A 32 15.85 -5.36 -0.91
N ARG A 33 15.88 -5.18 0.41
CA ARG A 33 15.53 -3.90 1.04
C ARG A 33 16.51 -2.80 0.64
N ALA A 34 17.80 -3.14 0.54
CA ALA A 34 18.87 -2.21 0.20
C ALA A 34 18.72 -1.71 -1.25
N ASP A 35 18.33 -2.60 -2.17
CA ASP A 35 18.11 -2.25 -3.58
C ASP A 35 16.66 -1.80 -3.86
N GLY A 36 15.80 -1.79 -2.83
CA GLY A 36 14.39 -1.42 -2.95
C GLY A 36 13.64 -2.28 -3.98
N SER A 37 13.86 -3.59 -4.02
CA SER A 37 13.23 -4.47 -5.01
C SER A 37 12.56 -5.69 -4.39
N VAL A 38 11.46 -6.14 -5.01
CA VAL A 38 10.69 -7.33 -4.63
C VAL A 38 10.45 -8.18 -5.87
N ASP A 39 10.71 -9.48 -5.75
CA ASP A 39 10.48 -10.44 -6.83
C ASP A 39 9.19 -11.21 -6.53
N MET A 40 8.20 -11.02 -7.41
CA MET A 40 6.91 -11.71 -7.37
C MET A 40 6.86 -12.76 -8.44
N ALA A 41 6.39 -13.96 -8.12
CA ALA A 41 6.40 -15.05 -9.05
C ALA A 41 5.14 -15.89 -9.02
N HIS A 42 4.87 -16.56 -10.14
CA HIS A 42 3.85 -17.59 -10.24
C HIS A 42 4.40 -18.76 -11.03
N ASP A 43 3.92 -19.96 -10.71
CA ASP A 43 4.32 -21.18 -11.41
C ASP A 43 3.45 -21.43 -12.63
N PHE A 44 4.03 -22.15 -13.59
CA PHE A 44 3.31 -22.71 -14.72
C PHE A 44 3.82 -24.14 -15.00
N ALA A 45 2.95 -24.95 -15.56
CA ALA A 45 3.28 -26.27 -16.08
C ALA A 45 2.78 -26.42 -17.52
N GLN A 46 3.30 -27.45 -18.19
CA GLN A 46 2.95 -27.74 -19.57
C GLN A 46 1.45 -28.01 -19.68
N PHE A 47 0.82 -27.41 -20.70
CA PHE A 47 -0.63 -27.52 -20.98
C PHE A 47 -1.55 -26.79 -20.00
N GLU A 48 -1.02 -26.12 -18.97
CA GLU A 48 -1.81 -25.20 -18.16
C GLU A 48 -1.93 -23.85 -18.86
N LYS A 49 -3.12 -23.25 -18.78
CA LYS A 49 -3.33 -21.83 -19.09
C LYS A 49 -3.48 -21.08 -17.76
N PRO A 50 -2.39 -20.55 -17.18
CA PRO A 50 -2.46 -19.88 -15.89
C PRO A 50 -3.28 -18.59 -16.03
N VAL A 51 -4.39 -18.52 -15.30
CA VAL A 51 -5.17 -17.30 -15.12
C VAL A 51 -4.56 -16.56 -13.94
N ILE A 52 -3.88 -15.45 -14.24
CA ILE A 52 -3.11 -14.68 -13.26
C ILE A 52 -3.76 -13.33 -12.97
N ASP A 53 -3.65 -12.88 -11.73
CA ASP A 53 -4.08 -11.55 -11.31
C ASP A 53 -2.85 -10.67 -11.05
N ILE A 54 -2.60 -9.73 -11.96
CA ILE A 54 -1.47 -8.80 -11.84
C ILE A 54 -1.70 -7.79 -10.70
N ALA A 55 -2.95 -7.43 -10.41
CA ALA A 55 -3.27 -6.55 -9.29
C ALA A 55 -2.96 -7.22 -7.95
N GLN A 56 -3.20 -8.54 -7.84
CA GLN A 56 -2.75 -9.33 -6.70
C GLN A 56 -1.23 -9.22 -6.53
N ALA A 57 -0.44 -9.47 -7.58
CA ALA A 57 1.02 -9.34 -7.53
C ALA A 57 1.45 -7.95 -7.04
N GLN A 58 0.85 -6.88 -7.59
CA GLN A 58 1.15 -5.51 -7.20
C GLN A 58 0.80 -5.25 -5.73
N SER A 59 -0.36 -5.71 -5.26
CA SER A 59 -0.77 -5.53 -3.86
C SER A 59 0.19 -6.21 -2.88
N ILE A 60 0.66 -7.42 -3.20
CA ILE A 60 1.63 -8.15 -2.38
C ILE A 60 2.97 -7.42 -2.39
N ALA A 61 3.44 -6.97 -3.55
CA ALA A 61 4.68 -6.19 -3.69
C ALA A 61 4.61 -4.89 -2.88
N LYS A 62 3.52 -4.12 -3.00
CA LYS A 62 3.27 -2.91 -2.19
C LYS A 62 3.30 -3.23 -0.70
N SER A 63 2.64 -4.31 -0.28
CA SER A 63 2.66 -4.72 1.13
C SER A 63 4.08 -5.02 1.63
N LYS A 64 4.90 -5.71 0.83
CA LYS A 64 6.30 -6.01 1.19
C LYS A 64 7.15 -4.74 1.25
N CYS A 65 7.01 -3.85 0.28
CA CYS A 65 7.69 -2.55 0.26
C CYS A 65 7.29 -1.68 1.47
N ARG A 66 6.01 -1.67 1.86
CA ARG A 66 5.52 -0.95 3.04
C ARG A 66 6.11 -1.44 4.35
N VAL A 67 6.36 -2.75 4.49
CA VAL A 67 7.06 -3.30 5.66
C VAL A 67 8.48 -2.74 5.77
N TRP A 68 9.11 -2.34 4.67
CA TRP A 68 10.44 -1.74 4.66
C TRP A 68 10.46 -0.21 4.81
N GLY A 69 9.29 0.43 4.78
CA GLY A 69 9.14 1.89 4.88
C GLY A 69 8.90 2.60 3.55
N TYR A 70 8.71 1.88 2.45
CA TYR A 70 8.33 2.48 1.17
C TYR A 70 6.83 2.70 1.07
N SER A 71 6.38 3.69 0.29
CA SER A 71 4.95 4.00 0.14
C SER A 71 4.28 3.13 -0.93
N ASP A 72 5.00 2.76 -1.99
CA ASP A 72 4.43 2.07 -3.15
C ASP A 72 5.43 1.07 -3.77
N ALA A 73 4.98 0.34 -4.80
CA ALA A 73 5.75 -0.58 -5.61
C ALA A 73 5.28 -0.54 -7.08
N GLU A 74 6.23 -0.46 -8.00
CA GLU A 74 6.00 -0.42 -9.45
C GLU A 74 6.76 -1.55 -10.15
N ALA A 75 6.14 -2.17 -11.16
CA ALA A 75 6.76 -3.26 -11.92
C ALA A 75 7.87 -2.73 -12.83
N PHE A 76 9.02 -3.40 -12.85
CA PHE A 76 10.17 -3.02 -13.69
C PHE A 76 10.90 -4.26 -14.23
N GLY A 77 11.81 -4.07 -15.19
CA GLY A 77 12.73 -5.13 -15.63
C GLY A 77 12.09 -6.30 -16.40
N GLY A 78 10.81 -6.21 -16.77
CA GLY A 78 10.10 -7.22 -17.54
C GLY A 78 9.86 -8.52 -16.76
N LYS A 79 9.61 -9.60 -17.51
CA LYS A 79 9.34 -10.93 -16.96
C LYS A 79 10.56 -11.83 -17.15
N GLN A 80 10.97 -12.52 -16.09
CA GLN A 80 12.06 -13.50 -16.15
C GLN A 80 11.50 -14.91 -16.02
N LEU A 81 11.91 -15.81 -16.90
CA LEU A 81 11.51 -17.22 -16.85
C LEU A 81 12.58 -18.03 -16.13
N LYS A 82 12.25 -18.58 -14.96
CA LYS A 82 13.09 -19.54 -14.25
C LYS A 82 12.58 -20.95 -14.52
N CYS A 83 13.33 -21.70 -15.33
CA CYS A 83 12.93 -23.06 -15.67
C CYS A 83 13.29 -24.05 -14.56
N HIS A 84 12.32 -24.89 -14.16
CA HIS A 84 12.55 -25.97 -13.21
C HIS A 84 12.64 -27.33 -13.90
N GLN A 85 11.92 -27.51 -15.02
CA GLN A 85 11.95 -28.72 -15.82
C GLN A 85 11.95 -28.38 -17.31
N SER A 86 12.89 -28.99 -18.02
CA SER A 86 12.95 -28.95 -19.49
C SER A 86 12.66 -30.34 -20.05
N ASN A 87 12.04 -30.39 -21.23
CA ASN A 87 11.86 -31.66 -21.96
C ASN A 87 13.18 -32.11 -22.62
N GLY A 88 13.15 -33.27 -23.27
CA GLY A 88 14.30 -33.82 -24.00
C GLY A 88 14.80 -32.97 -25.18
N TYR A 89 14.05 -31.94 -25.57
CA TYR A 89 14.44 -30.97 -26.61
C TYR A 89 14.95 -29.64 -26.03
N GLY A 90 15.09 -29.54 -24.71
CA GLY A 90 15.57 -28.33 -24.02
C GLY A 90 14.53 -27.21 -23.85
N THR A 91 13.25 -27.46 -24.20
CA THR A 91 12.17 -26.49 -23.97
C THR A 91 11.71 -26.53 -22.52
N CYS A 92 11.52 -25.36 -21.91
CA CYS A 92 10.99 -25.29 -20.55
C CYS A 92 9.51 -25.70 -20.51
N ILE A 93 9.23 -26.79 -19.79
CA ILE A 93 7.87 -27.35 -19.69
C ILE A 93 7.23 -27.07 -18.34
N ALA A 94 8.02 -26.78 -17.31
CA ALA A 94 7.50 -26.30 -16.04
C ALA A 94 8.52 -25.40 -15.38
N GLY A 95 8.03 -24.35 -14.73
CA GLY A 95 8.89 -23.39 -14.08
C GLY A 95 8.07 -22.24 -13.51
N GLN A 96 8.76 -21.14 -13.34
CA GLN A 96 8.22 -19.98 -12.68
C GLN A 96 8.49 -18.73 -13.51
N VAL A 97 7.48 -17.86 -13.61
CA VAL A 97 7.63 -16.53 -14.21
C VAL A 97 7.75 -15.52 -13.08
N ILE A 98 8.87 -14.80 -13.06
CA ILE A 98 9.23 -13.80 -12.06
C ILE A 98 9.00 -12.41 -12.65
N TYR A 99 8.38 -11.56 -11.84
CA TYR A 99 8.05 -10.17 -12.09
C TYR A 99 8.76 -9.34 -11.03
N LYS A 100 9.62 -8.42 -11.46
CA LYS A 100 10.36 -7.58 -10.52
C LYS A 100 9.56 -6.31 -10.25
N TYR A 101 9.54 -5.89 -9.00
CA TYR A 101 8.93 -4.65 -8.55
C TYR A 101 9.96 -3.79 -7.83
N GLN A 102 9.99 -2.50 -8.14
CA GLN A 102 10.79 -1.51 -7.46
C GLN A 102 9.89 -0.80 -6.45
N CYS A 103 10.33 -0.75 -5.20
CA CYS A 103 9.69 0.02 -4.17
C CYS A 103 9.91 1.51 -4.41
N LEU A 104 8.85 2.31 -4.24
CA LEU A 104 8.84 3.74 -4.45
C LEU A 104 8.55 4.48 -3.14
N GLY A 105 9.08 5.69 -3.03
CA GLY A 105 8.93 6.57 -1.87
C GLY A 105 10.17 6.59 -0.98
N ASP A 106 10.16 7.48 0.01
CA ASP A 106 11.27 7.65 0.93
C ASP A 106 11.27 6.56 2.02
N LEU A 107 12.39 5.86 2.17
CA LEU A 107 12.68 4.92 3.27
C LEU A 107 12.55 5.55 4.67
N GLY A 108 12.57 6.88 4.73
CA GLY A 108 12.37 7.69 5.95
C GLY A 108 10.91 8.04 6.23
N ALA A 109 10.01 7.86 5.25
CA ALA A 109 8.59 7.82 5.49
C ALA A 109 8.23 6.41 5.98
N ALA A 110 8.82 6.01 7.11
CA ALA A 110 8.22 4.96 7.92
C ALA A 110 6.70 5.22 7.92
N PRO A 111 5.83 4.21 7.78
CA PRO A 111 4.46 4.41 8.21
C PRO A 111 4.65 4.99 9.60
N GLN A 112 4.21 6.22 9.78
CA GLN A 112 3.97 6.71 11.10
C GLN A 112 2.92 5.69 11.58
N PHE A 113 3.37 4.61 12.26
CA PHE A 113 3.00 4.51 13.64
C PHE A 113 3.24 5.92 14.14
N GLN A 114 2.18 6.72 14.03
CA GLN A 114 1.77 7.51 15.13
C GLN A 114 1.68 6.43 16.22
N PRO A 115 2.65 6.29 17.14
CA PRO A 115 2.14 6.33 18.50
C PRO A 115 1.27 7.58 18.44
N SER A 116 -0.05 7.47 18.61
CA SER A 116 -0.91 8.64 18.71
C SER A 116 -0.06 9.67 19.41
N ALA A 117 0.36 10.69 18.67
CA ALA A 117 1.18 11.71 19.23
C ALA A 117 0.15 12.44 20.08
N ALA A 118 -0.10 11.89 21.28
CA ALA A 118 -0.16 12.71 22.46
C ALA A 118 0.99 13.70 22.24
N PRO A 119 0.65 14.97 21.97
CA PRO A 119 1.64 15.92 21.49
C PRO A 119 2.79 15.92 22.49
N LEU A 120 3.99 15.52 22.05
CA LEU A 120 5.24 15.78 22.75
C LEU A 120 5.60 17.26 22.54
N SER A 121 4.66 18.09 22.96
CA SER A 121 4.80 19.47 23.40
C SER A 121 4.09 19.56 24.75
N ALA A 122 4.31 18.55 25.58
CA ALA A 122 4.15 18.66 27.01
C ALA A 122 5.56 18.48 27.58
N THR A 123 6.28 19.60 27.71
CA THR A 123 6.86 19.90 29.03
C THR A 123 5.88 19.39 30.09
N PRO A 124 6.33 18.82 31.22
CA PRO A 124 5.40 18.50 32.29
C PRO A 124 4.64 19.80 32.58
N ALA A 125 3.40 19.86 32.12
CA ALA A 125 2.46 20.87 32.52
C ALA A 125 2.33 20.55 33.99
N ALA A 126 3.11 21.30 34.76
CA ALA A 126 2.99 21.35 36.19
C ALA A 126 1.49 21.51 36.41
N ALA A 127 0.88 20.46 36.94
CA ALA A 127 -0.36 20.59 37.65
C ALA A 127 -0.06 21.61 38.75
N GLY A 128 -0.40 22.88 38.49
CA GLY A 128 -0.12 23.98 39.40
C GLY A 128 0.50 25.20 38.70
N SER A 129 -0.30 26.27 38.65
CA SER A 129 0.05 27.66 38.28
C SER A 129 0.15 27.97 36.78
N MET A 130 -1.00 28.17 36.12
CA MET A 130 -1.03 29.15 35.03
C MET A 130 -0.57 30.49 35.60
N GLY A 131 0.50 31.07 35.04
CA GLY A 131 1.00 32.37 35.47
C GLY A 131 -0.07 33.45 35.27
N LYS A 132 -0.07 34.48 36.14
CA LYS A 132 -1.03 35.60 36.08
C LYS A 132 -1.13 36.21 34.67
N GLY A 133 -0.01 36.35 33.96
CA GLY A 133 0.01 36.87 32.58
C GLY A 133 -0.66 35.96 31.56
N GLU A 134 -0.46 34.64 31.66
CA GLU A 134 -1.13 33.66 30.79
C GLU A 134 -2.64 33.64 31.02
N TRP A 135 -3.09 33.76 32.27
CA TRP A 135 -4.51 33.86 32.60
C TRP A 135 -5.14 35.14 32.02
N GLN A 136 -4.45 36.29 32.14
CA GLN A 136 -4.92 37.56 31.59
C GLN A 136 -5.07 37.50 30.06
N GLN A 137 -4.09 36.90 29.38
CA GLN A 137 -4.10 36.75 27.93
C GLN A 137 -5.29 35.90 27.46
N ASN A 138 -5.56 34.78 28.13
CA ASN A 138 -6.65 33.88 27.76
C ASN A 138 -8.03 34.53 27.96
N GLN A 139 -8.23 35.24 29.08
CA GLN A 139 -9.47 35.97 29.34
C GLN A 139 -9.71 37.12 28.35
N LEU A 140 -8.64 37.80 27.91
CA LEU A 140 -8.75 38.86 26.92
C LEU A 140 -9.15 38.30 25.53
N ASN A 141 -8.63 37.13 25.15
CA ASN A 141 -9.00 36.47 23.90
C ASN A 141 -10.48 36.07 23.91
N GLU A 142 -11.00 35.55 25.03
CA GLU A 142 -12.41 35.21 25.18
C GLU A 142 -13.31 36.46 25.11
N LEU A 143 -12.90 37.57 25.73
CA LEU A 143 -13.61 38.84 25.63
C LEU A 143 -13.66 39.35 24.18
N ASN A 144 -12.56 39.25 23.44
CA ASN A 144 -12.49 39.66 22.02
C ASN A 144 -13.36 38.80 21.10
N GLN A 145 -13.52 37.51 21.42
CA GLN A 145 -14.35 36.59 20.63
C GLN A 145 -15.85 36.70 20.95
N THR A 146 -16.21 37.33 22.07
CA THR A 146 -17.61 37.54 22.45
C THR A 146 -18.23 38.64 21.60
N THR A 147 -19.01 38.25 20.59
CA THR A 147 -19.74 39.18 19.73
C THR A 147 -21.03 39.66 20.42
N GLY A 148 -21.37 40.94 20.27
CA GLY A 148 -22.61 41.53 20.80
C GLY A 148 -22.51 42.21 22.17
N LEU A 149 -21.31 42.43 22.71
CA LEU A 149 -21.11 43.22 23.93
C LEU A 149 -21.27 44.72 23.65
N THR A 150 -21.92 45.43 24.57
CA THR A 150 -21.90 46.90 24.56
C THR A 150 -20.50 47.40 24.93
N TYR A 151 -20.11 48.58 24.42
CA TYR A 151 -18.78 49.14 24.67
C TYR A 151 -18.48 49.33 26.17
N GLU A 152 -19.50 49.73 26.95
CA GLU A 152 -19.38 49.91 28.39
C GLU A 152 -19.12 48.58 29.12
N GLU A 153 -19.80 47.50 28.73
CA GLU A 153 -19.55 46.16 29.29
C GLU A 153 -18.19 45.61 28.90
N TYR A 154 -17.76 45.85 27.66
CA TYR A 154 -16.42 45.47 27.21
C TYR A 154 -15.34 46.14 28.06
N GLN A 155 -15.44 47.46 28.26
CA GLN A 155 -14.50 48.23 29.07
C GLN A 155 -14.48 47.77 30.54
N LYS A 156 -15.64 47.46 31.12
CA LYS A 156 -15.75 46.96 32.49
C LYS A 156 -15.04 45.61 32.65
N ARG A 157 -15.26 44.68 31.73
CA ARG A 157 -14.63 43.34 31.76
C ARG A 157 -13.13 43.43 31.51
N TYR A 158 -12.70 44.28 30.58
CA TYR A 158 -11.29 44.53 30.31
C TYR A 158 -10.55 45.02 31.57
N LYS A 159 -11.09 46.03 32.28
CA LYS A 159 -10.49 46.54 33.53
C LYS A 159 -10.38 45.46 34.60
N ALA A 160 -11.42 44.64 34.77
CA ALA A 160 -11.42 43.53 35.72
C ALA A 160 -10.32 42.48 35.41
N ILE A 161 -10.07 42.19 34.14
CA ILE A 161 -8.99 41.27 33.71
C ILE A 161 -7.61 41.89 33.96
N MET A 162 -7.45 43.19 33.68
CA MET A 162 -6.18 43.89 33.85
C MET A 162 -5.85 44.24 35.31
N GLY A 163 -6.82 44.11 36.23
CA GLY A 163 -6.63 44.33 37.66
C GLY A 163 -6.41 45.80 38.03
N GLN A 164 -7.01 46.72 37.27
CA GLN A 164 -7.03 48.16 37.54
C GLN A 164 -8.33 48.60 38.22
#